data_AF-A0A8T6HKK3-F1
#
_entry.id   AF-A0A8T6HKK3-F1
#
_cell.length_a   1.000
_cell.length_b   1.000
_cell.length_c   1.000
_cell.angle_alpha   90.00
_cell.angle_beta   90.00
_cell.angle_gamma   90.00
#
_symmetry.space_group_name_H-M   'P 1'
#
loop_
_entity.id
_entity.type
_entity.pdbx_description
1 polymer ?
#
loop_
_entity_poly.entity_id
_entity_poly.type
_entity_poly.pdbx_seq_one_letter_code
_entity_poly.pdbx_strand_id
1 'polypeptide(L)'
;MFTVDPITNDHNRVVIEAAFGLGEAVVGGLVSPDHYEVDKSANQILERQIFTQDRRLVRSPDGRLDPEHGANVWQDLSESDGSMAKLSDEQIVDLTTIGKRIESHYRSPQDIEWGWADNQFYLLQTRPITTVAPPARTNGDNPAPTPADPPILDGSPASPGVASGRIRVILNARETSSIGEGDVLVAEMTTPDFVPAMKRAAAIITERGGRTCHAAIISRELGVPCVVGAAGAAKLAEGREVTVDGASGLIYDGVQNELLTWWHDREEELYAPIATETKLYVNLAEPEIADRVAERDVDGVGLLRAELI
;
A
#
# COMPACT_ATOMS: atom_id res chain seq x y z
N MET A 1 -7.30 -2.17 10.08
CA MET A 1 -7.43 -3.65 9.99
C MET A 1 -8.25 -3.95 8.76
N PHE A 2 -7.80 -4.86 7.91
CA PHE A 2 -8.57 -5.36 6.78
C PHE A 2 -8.99 -6.80 7.03
N THR A 3 -10.23 -7.15 6.75
CA THR A 3 -10.73 -8.53 6.89
C THR A 3 -10.40 -9.42 5.68
N VAL A 4 -9.66 -8.93 4.70
CA VAL A 4 -9.05 -9.67 3.59
C VAL A 4 -7.66 -9.08 3.41
N ASP A 5 -6.70 -9.85 2.89
CA ASP A 5 -5.43 -9.27 2.47
C ASP A 5 -5.68 -8.30 1.28
N PRO A 6 -5.44 -6.98 1.44
CA PRO A 6 -5.73 -6.01 0.39
C PRO A 6 -4.76 -6.07 -0.80
N ILE A 7 -3.68 -6.86 -0.70
CA ILE A 7 -2.65 -7.02 -1.74
C ILE A 7 -2.90 -8.29 -2.53
N THR A 8 -3.01 -9.43 -1.85
CA THR A 8 -3.18 -10.74 -2.51
C THR A 8 -4.63 -11.11 -2.78
N ASN A 9 -5.56 -10.38 -2.15
CA ASN A 9 -6.98 -10.71 -2.10
C ASN A 9 -7.27 -12.09 -1.46
N ASP A 10 -6.42 -12.53 -0.55
CA ASP A 10 -6.63 -13.77 0.20
C ASP A 10 -7.72 -13.56 1.27
N HIS A 11 -8.94 -14.03 0.97
CA HIS A 11 -10.11 -13.97 1.87
C HIS A 11 -9.96 -14.80 3.15
N ASN A 12 -8.95 -15.66 3.24
CA ASN A 12 -8.63 -16.40 4.45
C ASN A 12 -7.72 -15.62 5.40
N ARG A 13 -7.24 -14.43 5.02
CA ARG A 13 -6.36 -13.60 5.86
C ARG A 13 -7.08 -12.40 6.46
N VAL A 14 -6.63 -12.01 7.64
CA VAL A 14 -6.90 -10.71 8.26
C VAL A 14 -5.56 -10.00 8.41
N VAL A 15 -5.51 -8.74 8.00
CA VAL A 15 -4.33 -7.87 8.12
C VAL A 15 -4.59 -6.83 9.20
N ILE A 16 -3.72 -6.80 10.22
CA ILE A 16 -3.79 -5.85 11.33
C ILE A 16 -2.52 -5.02 11.33
N GLU A 17 -2.70 -3.69 11.34
CA GLU A 17 -1.61 -2.74 11.55
C GLU A 17 -1.83 -2.01 12.88
N ALA A 18 -0.75 -1.82 13.65
CA ALA A 18 -0.80 -1.19 14.97
C ALA A 18 0.41 -0.27 15.21
N ALA A 19 0.15 0.89 15.81
CA ALA A 19 1.16 1.83 16.28
C ALA A 19 0.83 2.32 17.68
N PHE A 20 1.83 2.80 18.42
CA PHE A 20 1.57 3.48 19.69
C PHE A 20 0.98 4.88 19.43
N GLY A 21 0.04 5.28 20.28
CA GLY A 21 -0.62 6.58 20.20
C GLY A 21 -1.88 6.56 19.34
N LEU A 22 -2.27 7.73 18.84
CA LEU A 22 -3.49 7.94 18.07
C LEU A 22 -3.34 7.39 16.64
N GLY A 23 -4.40 6.75 16.14
CA GLY A 23 -4.44 6.11 14.81
C GLY A 23 -4.27 7.09 13.63
N GLU A 24 -4.45 8.39 13.85
CA GLU A 24 -4.11 9.45 12.88
C GLU A 24 -2.69 9.26 12.32
N ALA A 25 -1.74 8.85 13.16
CA ALA A 25 -0.36 8.62 12.74
C ALA A 25 -0.22 7.44 11.76
N VAL A 26 -1.05 6.40 11.89
CA VAL A 26 -1.05 5.23 11.01
C VAL A 26 -1.67 5.59 9.66
N VAL A 27 -2.90 6.14 9.70
CA VAL A 27 -3.67 6.51 8.50
C VAL A 27 -2.93 7.58 7.69
N GLY A 28 -2.35 8.55 8.39
CA GLY A 28 -1.54 9.59 7.79
C GLY A 28 -0.22 9.09 7.21
N GLY A 29 0.26 7.89 7.57
CA GLY A 29 1.58 7.40 7.19
C GLY A 29 2.74 8.06 7.93
N LEU A 30 2.46 8.71 9.06
CA LEU A 30 3.41 9.48 9.87
C LEU A 30 4.35 8.57 10.70
N VAL A 31 3.98 7.29 10.83
CA VAL A 31 4.76 6.22 11.46
C VAL A 31 4.67 4.94 10.63
N SER A 32 5.65 4.05 10.78
CA SER A 32 5.58 2.68 10.27
C SER A 32 4.93 1.80 11.35
N PRO A 33 3.71 1.27 11.13
CA PRO A 33 3.04 0.43 12.11
C PRO A 33 3.61 -0.99 12.11
N ASP A 34 3.50 -1.70 13.23
CA ASP A 34 3.65 -3.15 13.22
C ASP A 34 2.61 -3.77 12.29
N HIS A 35 3.00 -4.84 11.58
CA HIS A 35 2.13 -5.56 10.65
C HIS A 35 1.97 -7.01 11.11
N TYR A 36 0.72 -7.46 11.12
CA TYR A 36 0.35 -8.82 11.49
C TYR A 36 -0.59 -9.41 10.45
N GLU A 37 -0.30 -10.64 10.03
CA GLU A 37 -1.21 -11.44 9.18
C GLU A 37 -1.73 -12.62 9.99
N VAL A 38 -3.05 -12.82 9.95
CA VAL A 38 -3.74 -13.83 10.75
C VAL A 38 -4.59 -14.70 9.84
N ASP A 39 -4.46 -16.02 9.97
CA ASP A 39 -5.39 -16.96 9.36
C ASP A 39 -6.76 -16.82 10.02
N LYS A 40 -7.76 -16.44 9.22
CA LYS A 40 -9.12 -16.16 9.67
C LYS A 40 -9.82 -17.41 10.19
N SER A 41 -9.49 -18.60 9.68
CA SER A 41 -10.15 -19.84 10.07
C SER A 41 -9.62 -20.39 11.39
N ALA A 42 -8.30 -20.45 11.52
CA ALA A 42 -7.58 -20.98 12.67
C ALA A 42 -7.35 -19.94 13.78
N ASN A 43 -7.57 -18.65 13.50
CA ASN A 43 -7.15 -17.53 14.34
C ASN A 43 -5.65 -17.62 14.70
N GLN A 44 -4.83 -18.07 13.74
CA GLN A 44 -3.40 -18.28 13.93
C GLN A 44 -2.64 -17.12 13.30
N ILE A 45 -1.71 -16.53 14.05
CA ILE A 45 -0.81 -15.50 13.51
C ILE A 45 0.19 -16.19 12.57
N LEU A 46 0.17 -15.80 11.31
CA LEU A 46 1.00 -16.33 10.23
C LEU A 46 2.31 -15.55 10.12
N GLU A 47 2.24 -14.23 10.22
CA GLU A 47 3.37 -13.33 10.03
C GLU A 47 3.34 -12.19 11.06
N ARG A 48 4.55 -11.73 11.45
CA ARG A 48 4.76 -10.54 12.28
C ARG A 48 5.93 -9.75 11.72
N GLN A 49 5.70 -8.46 11.50
CA GLN A 49 6.76 -7.50 11.22
C GLN A 49 6.63 -6.39 12.26
N ILE A 50 7.67 -6.22 13.08
CA ILE A 50 7.70 -5.23 14.16
C ILE A 50 8.61 -4.08 13.74
N PHE A 51 8.06 -2.86 13.74
CA PHE A 51 8.78 -1.67 13.32
C PHE A 51 9.09 -0.80 14.54
N THR A 52 10.33 -0.31 14.63
CA THR A 52 10.70 0.63 15.69
C THR A 52 9.99 1.96 15.48
N GLN A 53 9.31 2.44 16.51
CA GLN A 53 8.59 3.71 16.51
C GLN A 53 9.34 4.74 17.38
N ASP A 54 9.83 5.82 16.76
CA ASP A 54 10.59 6.89 17.41
C ASP A 54 9.73 7.86 18.23
N ARG A 55 8.47 8.03 17.84
CA ARG A 55 7.51 8.95 18.46
C ARG A 55 6.08 8.45 18.32
N ARG A 56 5.20 8.83 19.23
CA ARG A 56 3.76 8.57 19.17
C ARG A 56 2.97 9.87 19.20
N LEU A 57 1.83 9.89 18.51
CA LEU A 57 0.92 11.03 18.57
C LEU A 57 -0.03 10.84 19.76
N VAL A 58 -0.16 11.85 20.62
CA VAL A 58 -1.03 11.81 21.80
C VAL A 58 -1.86 13.08 21.89
N ARG A 59 -3.00 13.01 22.57
CA ARG A 59 -3.74 14.23 22.92
C ARG A 59 -2.86 15.11 23.82
N SER A 60 -2.79 16.40 23.51
CA SER A 60 -1.99 17.36 24.28
C SER A 60 -2.39 17.31 25.77
N PRO A 61 -1.45 17.01 26.69
CA PRO A 61 -1.73 16.98 28.12
C PRO A 61 -2.05 18.36 28.71
N ASP A 62 -1.49 19.42 28.10
CA ASP A 62 -1.57 20.81 28.53
C ASP A 62 -2.52 21.66 27.68
N GLY A 63 -3.21 21.06 26.70
CA GLY A 63 -4.12 21.76 25.78
C GLY A 63 -3.40 22.61 24.73
N ARG A 64 -2.08 22.45 24.56
CA ARG A 64 -1.30 23.05 23.49
C ARG A 64 -1.85 22.61 22.13
N LEU A 65 -1.97 23.58 21.23
CA LEU A 65 -2.31 23.31 19.83
C LEU A 65 -1.03 23.17 19.00
N ASP A 66 -0.94 22.07 18.29
CA ASP A 66 0.01 21.85 17.21
C ASP A 66 -0.54 22.45 15.90
N PRO A 67 0.27 23.19 15.11
CA PRO A 67 -0.19 23.78 13.85
C PRO A 67 -0.69 22.77 12.82
N GLU A 68 -0.14 21.55 12.81
CA GLU A 68 -0.46 20.50 11.85
C GLU A 68 -1.47 19.50 12.42
N HIS A 69 -1.36 19.19 13.72
CA HIS A 69 -2.13 18.13 14.38
C HIS A 69 -3.19 18.64 15.37
N GLY A 70 -3.47 19.94 15.40
CA GLY A 70 -4.52 20.52 16.23
C GLY A 70 -4.30 20.25 17.72
N ALA A 71 -5.23 19.57 18.40
CA ALA A 71 -5.11 19.28 19.83
C ALA A 71 -4.19 18.08 20.17
N ASN A 72 -3.51 17.51 19.17
CA ASN A 72 -2.61 16.38 19.32
C ASN A 72 -1.15 16.85 19.20
N VAL A 73 -0.24 16.19 19.91
CA VAL A 73 1.20 16.50 19.91
C VAL A 73 2.02 15.24 19.83
N TRP A 74 3.20 15.35 19.23
CA TRP A 74 4.19 14.27 19.22
C TRP A 74 4.83 14.11 20.60
N GLN A 75 4.98 12.86 21.01
CA GLN A 75 5.72 12.44 22.19
C GLN A 75 6.77 11.41 21.78
N ASP A 76 8.04 11.71 22.04
CA ASP A 76 9.15 10.79 21.75
C ASP A 76 9.04 9.50 22.59
N LEU A 77 9.41 8.39 21.98
CA LEU A 77 9.54 7.10 22.63
C LEU A 77 11.02 6.80 22.85
N SER A 78 11.32 6.09 23.93
CA SER A 78 12.64 5.49 24.06
C SER A 78 12.81 4.40 23.01
N GLU A 79 14.04 4.11 22.58
CA GLU A 79 14.33 3.02 21.64
C GLU A 79 13.79 1.67 22.13
N SER A 80 13.86 1.44 23.44
CA SER A 80 13.31 0.24 24.09
C SER A 80 11.80 0.17 23.96
N ASP A 81 11.08 1.26 24.29
CA ASP A 81 9.61 1.27 24.22
C ASP A 81 9.13 1.20 22.77
N GLY A 82 9.77 1.95 21.87
CA GLY A 82 9.42 2.05 20.46
C GLY A 82 9.58 0.75 19.68
N SER A 83 10.50 -0.12 20.12
CA SER A 83 10.79 -1.41 19.48
C SER A 83 9.92 -2.57 20.02
N MET A 84 9.06 -2.32 21.00
CA MET A 84 8.12 -3.33 21.48
C MET A 84 7.02 -3.61 20.45
N ALA A 85 6.52 -4.85 20.45
CA ALA A 85 5.30 -5.19 19.74
C ALA A 85 4.11 -4.39 20.30
N LYS A 86 3.32 -3.78 19.42
CA LYS A 86 2.24 -2.87 19.83
C LYS A 86 1.01 -3.61 20.31
N LEU A 87 0.86 -4.88 19.93
CA LEU A 87 -0.19 -5.77 20.39
C LEU A 87 0.40 -7.09 20.91
N SER A 88 -0.26 -7.67 21.91
CA SER A 88 -0.02 -9.05 22.33
C SER A 88 -0.72 -10.04 21.39
N ASP A 89 -0.28 -11.30 21.43
CA ASP A 89 -0.90 -12.39 20.67
C ASP A 89 -2.40 -12.54 20.97
N GLU A 90 -2.79 -12.40 22.24
CA GLU A 90 -4.19 -12.44 22.69
C GLU A 90 -4.99 -11.29 22.07
N GLN A 91 -4.44 -10.07 22.10
CA GLN A 91 -5.06 -8.89 21.50
C GLN A 91 -5.24 -9.03 19.98
N ILE A 92 -4.26 -9.60 19.28
CA ILE A 92 -4.34 -9.84 17.83
C ILE A 92 -5.47 -10.83 17.50
N VAL A 93 -5.58 -11.92 18.27
CA VAL A 93 -6.63 -12.93 18.10
C VAL A 93 -8.02 -12.38 18.44
N ASP A 94 -8.14 -11.59 19.50
CA ASP A 94 -9.38 -10.94 19.90
C ASP A 94 -9.86 -9.96 18.83
N LEU A 95 -8.95 -9.12 18.33
CA LEU A 95 -9.26 -8.17 17.27
C LEU A 95 -9.65 -8.87 15.95
N THR A 96 -8.97 -9.96 15.61
CA THR A 96 -9.33 -10.81 14.46
C THR A 96 -10.75 -11.36 14.62
N THR A 97 -11.12 -11.80 15.82
CA THR A 97 -12.47 -12.30 16.13
C THR A 97 -13.52 -11.19 16.00
N ILE A 98 -13.20 -9.97 16.43
CA ILE A 98 -14.05 -8.79 16.21
C ILE A 98 -14.22 -8.51 14.71
N GLY A 99 -13.13 -8.52 13.93
CA GLY A 99 -13.15 -8.31 12.48
C GLY A 99 -14.05 -9.31 11.75
N LYS A 100 -13.94 -10.61 12.07
CA LYS A 100 -14.80 -11.67 11.53
C LYS A 100 -16.29 -11.43 11.77
N ARG A 101 -16.64 -10.93 12.96
CA ARG A 101 -18.04 -10.61 13.31
C ARG A 101 -18.57 -9.44 12.49
N ILE A 102 -17.74 -8.41 12.28
CA ILE A 102 -18.10 -7.23 11.48
C ILE A 102 -18.26 -7.61 10.00
N GLU A 103 -17.31 -8.34 9.43
CA GLU A 103 -17.40 -8.86 8.05
C GLU A 103 -18.65 -9.72 7.85
N SER A 104 -18.94 -10.63 8.79
CA SER A 104 -20.16 -11.45 8.74
C SER A 104 -21.44 -10.61 8.79
N HIS A 105 -21.46 -9.55 9.60
CA HIS A 105 -22.58 -8.63 9.70
C HIS A 105 -22.85 -7.89 8.38
N TYR A 106 -21.80 -7.33 7.75
CA TYR A 106 -21.90 -6.57 6.50
C TYR A 106 -21.88 -7.44 5.24
N ARG A 107 -21.61 -8.74 5.38
CA ARG A 107 -21.53 -9.74 4.28
C ARG A 107 -20.57 -9.34 3.15
N SER A 108 -19.55 -8.57 3.50
CA SER A 108 -18.53 -8.07 2.56
C SER A 108 -17.25 -7.77 3.34
N PRO A 109 -16.06 -7.90 2.73
CA PRO A 109 -14.79 -7.55 3.38
C PRO A 109 -14.79 -6.10 3.86
N GLN A 110 -14.20 -5.87 5.04
CA GLN A 110 -14.23 -4.57 5.72
C GLN A 110 -12.83 -4.03 6.00
N ASP A 111 -12.69 -2.72 5.81
CA ASP A 111 -11.62 -1.88 6.33
C ASP A 111 -12.10 -1.23 7.62
N ILE A 112 -11.42 -1.52 8.73
CA ILE A 112 -11.83 -1.20 10.10
C ILE A 112 -10.74 -0.43 10.82
N GLU A 113 -11.11 0.74 11.33
CA GLU A 113 -10.30 1.52 12.26
C GLU A 113 -10.72 1.23 13.70
N TRP A 114 -9.73 1.09 14.58
CA TRP A 114 -9.91 0.68 15.96
C TRP A 114 -8.89 1.38 16.87
N GLY A 115 -9.18 1.38 18.17
CA GLY A 115 -8.25 1.83 19.20
C GLY A 115 -8.30 0.91 20.42
N TRP A 116 -7.20 0.82 21.14
CA TRP A 116 -7.12 0.10 22.40
C TRP A 116 -7.03 1.09 23.57
N ALA A 117 -7.98 1.02 24.50
CA ALA A 117 -8.00 1.83 25.70
C ALA A 117 -8.76 1.09 26.81
N ASP A 118 -8.45 1.37 28.08
CA ASP A 118 -9.14 0.79 29.24
C ASP A 118 -9.28 -0.75 29.18
N ASN A 119 -8.23 -1.42 28.70
CA ASN A 119 -8.18 -2.86 28.49
C ASN A 119 -9.25 -3.44 27.54
N GLN A 120 -9.70 -2.67 26.56
CA GLN A 120 -10.64 -3.13 25.54
C GLN A 120 -10.43 -2.44 24.18
N PHE A 121 -10.94 -3.09 23.13
CA PHE A 121 -10.99 -2.52 21.79
C PHE A 121 -12.23 -1.65 21.60
N TYR A 122 -12.01 -0.48 21.01
CA TYR A 122 -13.06 0.41 20.51
C TYR A 122 -13.00 0.44 18.98
N LEU A 123 -14.15 0.33 18.34
CA LEU A 123 -14.28 0.48 16.89
C LEU A 123 -14.60 1.93 16.55
N LEU A 124 -13.82 2.52 15.67
CA LEU A 124 -13.92 3.92 15.29
C LEU A 124 -14.64 4.08 13.96
N GLN A 125 -14.29 3.23 12.98
CA GLN A 125 -14.89 3.22 11.65
C GLN A 125 -14.90 1.79 11.07
N THR A 126 -15.88 1.50 10.21
CA THR A 126 -15.85 0.34 9.31
C THR A 126 -16.42 0.75 7.96
N ARG A 127 -15.82 0.26 6.87
CA ARG A 127 -16.34 0.45 5.51
C ARG A 127 -16.00 -0.76 4.62
N PRO A 128 -16.78 -1.03 3.56
CA PRO A 128 -16.42 -2.06 2.60
C PRO A 128 -15.07 -1.78 1.92
N ILE A 129 -14.28 -2.83 1.69
CA ILE A 129 -13.06 -2.75 0.87
C ILE A 129 -13.50 -2.73 -0.60
N THR A 130 -13.21 -1.64 -1.30
CA THR A 130 -13.56 -1.45 -2.71
C THR A 130 -12.41 -1.73 -3.66
N THR A 131 -11.17 -1.66 -3.18
CA THR A 131 -9.93 -1.86 -3.93
C THR A 131 -9.44 -3.30 -3.82
N VAL A 132 -10.33 -4.25 -4.08
CA VAL A 132 -9.97 -5.66 -4.08
C VAL A 132 -9.27 -5.96 -5.41
N ALA A 133 -7.95 -6.12 -5.38
CA ALA A 133 -7.21 -6.59 -6.55
C ALA A 133 -7.83 -7.92 -7.03
N PRO A 134 -7.88 -8.18 -8.36
CA PRO A 134 -8.28 -9.49 -8.85
C PRO A 134 -7.46 -10.55 -8.10
N PRO A 135 -8.08 -11.65 -7.60
CA PRO A 135 -7.33 -12.70 -6.96
C PRO A 135 -6.22 -13.12 -7.92
N ALA A 136 -4.98 -13.14 -7.43
CA ALA A 136 -3.88 -13.72 -8.18
C ALA A 136 -4.36 -15.10 -8.64
N ARG A 137 -4.43 -15.34 -9.96
CA ARG A 137 -4.68 -16.69 -10.47
C ARG A 137 -3.51 -17.53 -9.95
N THR A 138 -3.73 -18.25 -8.85
CA THR A 138 -2.77 -19.19 -8.32
C THR A 138 -2.91 -20.44 -9.17
N ASN A 139 -2.10 -20.56 -10.22
CA ASN A 139 -1.76 -21.84 -10.83
C ASN A 139 -0.47 -21.70 -11.66
N GLY A 140 0.58 -22.45 -11.28
CA GLY A 140 1.68 -22.86 -12.17
C GLY A 140 3.07 -22.29 -11.87
N ASP A 141 3.90 -23.03 -11.11
CA ASP A 141 5.34 -23.33 -11.27
C ASP A 141 6.38 -22.26 -11.74
N ASN A 142 6.05 -20.99 -11.88
CA ASN A 142 7.00 -19.96 -12.29
C ASN A 142 7.28 -18.97 -11.15
N PRO A 143 8.11 -19.34 -10.14
CA PRO A 143 8.50 -18.43 -9.08
C PRO A 143 9.22 -17.21 -9.66
N ALA A 144 9.04 -16.05 -9.02
CA ALA A 144 9.78 -14.85 -9.40
C ALA A 144 11.29 -15.15 -9.42
N PRO A 145 12.03 -14.76 -10.47
CA PRO A 145 13.46 -14.94 -10.49
C PRO A 145 14.08 -14.13 -9.35
N THR A 146 15.02 -14.71 -8.62
CA THR A 146 15.78 -13.98 -7.60
C THR A 146 16.87 -13.18 -8.30
N PRO A 147 16.90 -11.84 -8.17
CA PRO A 147 18.04 -11.04 -8.64
C PRO A 147 19.36 -11.55 -8.07
N ALA A 148 20.44 -11.46 -8.86
CA ALA A 148 21.75 -11.96 -8.48
C ALA A 148 22.34 -11.19 -7.28
N ASP A 149 22.10 -9.88 -7.25
CA ASP A 149 22.50 -9.00 -6.15
C ASP A 149 21.37 -8.89 -5.11
N PRO A 150 21.72 -8.80 -3.81
CA PRO A 150 20.72 -8.61 -2.76
C PRO A 150 20.01 -7.25 -2.89
N PRO A 151 18.79 -7.12 -2.34
CA PRO A 151 18.10 -5.83 -2.30
C PRO A 151 18.92 -4.79 -1.52
N ILE A 152 18.88 -3.55 -1.98
CA ILE A 152 19.55 -2.41 -1.32
C ILE A 152 18.73 -1.83 -0.18
N LEU A 153 17.41 -2.01 -0.22
CA LEU A 153 16.44 -1.67 0.81
C LEU A 153 15.27 -2.63 0.75
N ASP A 154 14.59 -2.77 1.87
CA ASP A 154 13.33 -3.48 2.02
C ASP A 154 12.31 -2.58 2.74
N GLY A 155 11.03 -2.89 2.54
CA GLY A 155 9.91 -2.24 3.21
C GLY A 155 8.68 -3.13 3.14
N SER A 156 7.54 -2.60 3.54
CA SER A 156 6.27 -3.31 3.40
C SER A 156 5.78 -3.26 1.95
N PRO A 157 5.41 -4.41 1.35
CA PRO A 157 4.77 -4.43 0.03
C PRO A 157 3.44 -3.68 0.14
N ALA A 158 3.21 -2.69 -0.71
CA ALA A 158 2.03 -1.84 -0.64
C ALA A 158 1.14 -2.01 -1.86
N SER A 159 1.71 -1.96 -3.06
CA SER A 159 0.98 -2.15 -4.31
C SER A 159 1.78 -3.10 -5.20
N PRO A 160 1.18 -4.22 -5.66
CA PRO A 160 1.88 -5.22 -6.45
C PRO A 160 2.31 -4.63 -7.80
N GLY A 161 3.40 -5.17 -8.35
CA GLY A 161 4.03 -4.62 -9.55
C GLY A 161 5.54 -4.74 -9.50
N VAL A 162 6.19 -4.82 -10.66
CA VAL A 162 7.64 -4.61 -10.78
C VAL A 162 7.89 -3.52 -11.81
N ALA A 163 8.62 -2.48 -11.43
CA ALA A 163 9.05 -1.45 -12.37
C ALA A 163 10.45 -0.94 -12.03
N SER A 164 11.12 -0.35 -13.02
CA SER A 164 12.42 0.27 -12.85
C SER A 164 12.43 1.70 -13.34
N GLY A 165 13.29 2.51 -12.75
CA GLY A 165 13.42 3.91 -13.12
C GLY A 165 14.46 4.63 -12.30
N ARG A 166 14.64 5.92 -12.61
CA ARG A 166 15.57 6.79 -11.88
C ARG A 166 14.91 7.35 -10.65
N ILE A 167 15.64 7.34 -9.54
CA ILE A 167 15.18 7.92 -8.28
C ILE A 167 15.01 9.42 -8.41
N ARG A 168 13.84 9.89 -7.97
CA ARG A 168 13.51 11.28 -7.74
C ARG A 168 13.03 11.45 -6.31
N VAL A 169 13.86 12.05 -5.48
CA VAL A 169 13.51 12.33 -4.08
C VAL A 169 12.68 13.61 -4.03
N ILE A 170 11.44 13.48 -3.56
CA ILE A 170 10.48 14.57 -3.45
C ILE A 170 10.28 14.88 -1.97
N LEU A 171 10.79 16.02 -1.52
CA LEU A 171 10.69 16.44 -0.12
C LEU A 171 9.35 17.10 0.18
N ASN A 172 8.70 17.69 -0.83
CA ASN A 172 7.41 18.37 -0.68
C ASN A 172 6.64 18.42 -2.00
N ALA A 173 5.33 18.72 -1.90
CA ALA A 173 4.42 18.73 -3.03
C ALA A 173 4.81 19.68 -4.17
N ARG A 174 5.61 20.73 -3.90
CA ARG A 174 6.01 21.71 -4.93
C ARG A 174 7.07 21.15 -5.89
N GLU A 175 7.77 20.11 -5.47
CA GLU A 175 8.81 19.45 -6.27
C GLU A 175 8.21 18.36 -7.18
N THR A 176 6.93 18.00 -7.00
CA THR A 176 6.28 16.93 -7.76
C THR A 176 6.32 17.10 -9.28
N SER A 177 6.50 18.33 -9.79
CA SER A 177 6.69 18.60 -11.22
C SER A 177 8.01 18.08 -11.78
N SER A 178 8.99 17.73 -10.94
CA SER A 178 10.27 17.16 -11.37
C SER A 178 10.18 15.69 -11.76
N ILE A 179 9.10 15.00 -11.36
CA ILE A 179 8.83 13.61 -11.71
C ILE A 179 8.45 13.52 -13.18
N GLY A 180 9.34 12.92 -13.98
CA GLY A 180 9.09 12.54 -15.36
C GLY A 180 8.37 11.20 -15.48
N GLU A 181 7.94 10.87 -16.70
CA GLU A 181 7.47 9.51 -17.01
C GLU A 181 8.61 8.51 -16.86
N GLY A 182 8.35 7.41 -16.15
CA GLY A 182 9.35 6.37 -15.92
C GLY A 182 10.24 6.59 -14.69
N ASP A 183 10.12 7.72 -13.98
CA ASP A 183 10.88 7.96 -12.75
C ASP A 183 10.31 7.16 -11.56
N VAL A 184 11.17 6.83 -10.59
CA VAL A 184 10.78 6.26 -9.29
C VAL A 184 10.65 7.39 -8.29
N LEU A 185 9.42 7.63 -7.82
CA LEU A 185 9.14 8.65 -6.81
C LEU A 185 9.56 8.12 -5.44
N VAL A 186 10.48 8.82 -4.79
CA VAL A 186 10.89 8.57 -3.40
C VAL A 186 10.46 9.73 -2.54
N ALA A 187 9.78 9.47 -1.43
CA ALA A 187 9.39 10.50 -0.47
C ALA A 187 9.46 9.97 0.97
N GLU A 188 9.50 10.85 1.97
CA GLU A 188 9.28 10.38 3.35
C GLU A 188 7.85 9.83 3.50
N MET A 189 6.89 10.55 2.92
CA MET A 189 5.46 10.26 2.93
C MET A 189 4.80 10.96 1.73
N THR A 190 3.65 10.47 1.25
CA THR A 190 2.86 11.15 0.21
C THR A 190 1.62 11.81 0.80
N THR A 191 1.14 12.85 0.14
CA THR A 191 -0.11 13.56 0.45
C THR A 191 -0.99 13.63 -0.80
N PRO A 192 -2.27 14.05 -0.71
CA PRO A 192 -3.14 14.15 -1.89
C PRO A 192 -2.56 15.01 -3.02
N ASP A 193 -1.72 16.00 -2.70
CA ASP A 193 -1.05 16.85 -3.69
C ASP A 193 -0.01 16.10 -4.54
N PHE A 194 0.40 14.90 -4.12
CA PHE A 194 1.36 14.07 -4.87
C PHE A 194 0.68 13.24 -5.95
N VAL A 195 -0.65 13.08 -5.92
CA VAL A 195 -1.41 12.22 -6.85
C VAL A 195 -1.06 12.47 -8.32
N PRO A 196 -0.94 13.72 -8.81
CA PRO A 196 -0.55 13.97 -10.20
C PRO A 196 0.84 13.41 -10.56
N ALA A 197 1.80 13.42 -9.63
CA ALA A 197 3.12 12.84 -9.84
C ALA A 197 3.12 11.33 -9.67
N MET A 198 2.36 10.79 -8.72
CA MET A 198 2.17 9.35 -8.55
C MET A 198 1.65 8.70 -9.84
N LYS A 199 0.77 9.37 -10.58
CA LYS A 199 0.28 8.91 -11.89
C LYS A 199 1.35 8.80 -12.98
N ARG A 200 2.44 9.56 -12.88
CA ARG A 200 3.55 9.55 -13.86
C ARG A 200 4.70 8.63 -13.46
N ALA A 201 4.81 8.33 -12.17
CA ALA A 201 5.89 7.52 -11.63
C ALA A 201 5.77 6.06 -12.11
N ALA A 202 6.90 5.44 -12.41
CA ALA A 202 6.99 4.01 -12.69
C ALA A 202 6.81 3.17 -11.43
N ALA A 203 7.31 3.66 -10.29
CA ALA A 203 7.14 3.06 -8.98
C ALA A 203 7.22 4.13 -7.87
N ILE A 204 6.73 3.79 -6.68
CA ILE A 204 6.70 4.68 -5.52
C ILE A 204 7.35 4.00 -4.33
N ILE A 205 8.28 4.70 -3.68
CA ILE A 205 8.91 4.27 -2.43
C ILE A 205 8.65 5.34 -1.36
N THR A 206 8.15 4.95 -0.19
CA THR A 206 8.10 5.85 0.98
C THR A 206 8.94 5.35 2.15
N GLU A 207 9.61 6.26 2.86
CA GLU A 207 10.39 5.89 4.05
C GLU A 207 9.51 5.49 5.24
N ARG A 208 8.33 6.11 5.35
CA ARG A 208 7.35 5.83 6.41
C ARG A 208 6.01 5.36 5.81
N GLY A 209 5.21 4.73 6.66
CA GLY A 209 3.85 4.30 6.34
C GLY A 209 3.70 2.78 6.30
N GLY A 210 2.47 2.31 6.57
CA GLY A 210 2.08 0.91 6.44
C GLY A 210 1.31 0.63 5.15
N ARG A 211 0.94 -0.64 4.95
CA ARG A 211 0.09 -1.12 3.85
C ARG A 211 -1.29 -0.46 3.82
N THR A 212 -1.68 0.27 4.87
CA THR A 212 -2.92 1.07 4.96
C THR A 212 -2.74 2.56 4.63
N CYS A 213 -1.51 3.06 4.46
CA CYS A 213 -1.28 4.51 4.33
C CYS A 213 -1.73 5.09 2.97
N HIS A 214 -1.74 6.42 2.87
CA HIS A 214 -2.09 7.14 1.63
C HIS A 214 -1.35 6.63 0.40
N ALA A 215 -0.02 6.46 0.49
CA ALA A 215 0.78 5.95 -0.62
C ALA A 215 0.31 4.56 -1.08
N ALA A 216 0.04 3.66 -0.13
CA ALA A 216 -0.40 2.31 -0.43
C ALA A 216 -1.77 2.27 -1.11
N ILE A 217 -2.75 3.02 -0.60
CA ILE A 217 -4.11 3.05 -1.14
C ILE A 217 -4.12 3.60 -2.56
N ILE A 218 -3.54 4.79 -2.76
CA ILE A 218 -3.56 5.46 -4.06
C ILE A 218 -2.74 4.67 -5.10
N SER A 219 -1.60 4.10 -4.72
CA SER A 219 -0.78 3.33 -5.67
C SER A 219 -1.52 2.09 -6.18
N ARG A 220 -2.32 1.42 -5.33
CA ARG A 220 -3.18 0.30 -5.76
C ARG A 220 -4.25 0.75 -6.75
N GLU A 221 -4.88 1.89 -6.51
CA GLU A 221 -5.89 2.46 -7.42
C GLU A 221 -5.29 2.84 -8.78
N LEU A 222 -4.04 3.31 -8.77
CA LEU A 222 -3.31 3.68 -9.97
C LEU A 222 -2.64 2.50 -10.68
N GLY A 223 -2.52 1.34 -10.03
CA GLY A 223 -1.77 0.19 -10.54
C GLY A 223 -0.25 0.43 -10.58
N VAL A 224 0.27 1.32 -9.73
CA VAL A 224 1.69 1.65 -9.67
C VAL A 224 2.36 0.79 -8.59
N PRO A 225 3.46 0.08 -8.89
CA PRO A 225 4.25 -0.65 -7.89
C PRO A 225 4.64 0.25 -6.72
N CYS A 226 4.43 -0.22 -5.49
CA CYS A 226 4.70 0.60 -4.31
C CYS A 226 5.26 -0.21 -3.13
N VAL A 227 6.31 0.34 -2.51
CA VAL A 227 6.91 -0.13 -1.26
C VAL A 227 6.87 1.01 -0.25
N VAL A 228 6.37 0.74 0.97
CA VAL A 228 6.22 1.75 2.03
C VAL A 228 6.99 1.33 3.27
N GLY A 229 7.37 2.29 4.11
CA GLY A 229 8.16 1.99 5.32
C GLY A 229 9.60 1.56 5.02
N ALA A 230 10.13 1.90 3.83
CA ALA A 230 11.48 1.57 3.40
C ALA A 230 12.50 2.55 4.03
N ALA A 231 12.90 2.26 5.27
CA ALA A 231 13.77 3.14 6.04
C ALA A 231 15.09 3.45 5.32
N GLY A 232 15.39 4.74 5.12
CA GLY A 232 16.60 5.18 4.43
C GLY A 232 16.44 5.41 2.92
N ALA A 233 15.24 5.21 2.35
CA ALA A 233 14.98 5.46 0.93
C ALA A 233 15.31 6.90 0.51
N ALA A 234 15.06 7.91 1.36
CA ALA A 234 15.36 9.31 1.02
C ALA A 234 16.87 9.62 0.98
N LYS A 235 17.71 8.70 1.47
CA LYS A 235 19.18 8.81 1.39
C LYS A 235 19.77 8.19 0.13
N LEU A 236 18.94 7.54 -0.69
CA LEU A 236 19.38 7.05 -1.99
C LEU A 236 19.76 8.23 -2.90
N ALA A 237 20.76 8.02 -3.74
CA ALA A 237 21.26 9.08 -4.62
C ALA A 237 20.23 9.41 -5.71
N GLU A 238 19.91 10.70 -5.85
CA GLU A 238 19.10 11.24 -6.94
C GLU A 238 19.63 10.77 -8.30
N GLY A 239 18.74 10.32 -9.18
CA GLY A 239 19.08 9.84 -10.53
C GLY A 239 19.65 8.41 -10.59
N ARG A 240 19.90 7.77 -9.44
CA ARG A 240 20.25 6.34 -9.37
C ARG A 240 19.12 5.51 -9.94
N GLU A 241 19.47 4.54 -10.77
CA GLU A 241 18.50 3.63 -11.38
C GLU A 241 18.25 2.46 -10.42
N VAL A 242 16.99 2.12 -10.18
CA VAL A 242 16.58 1.03 -9.27
C VAL A 242 15.42 0.25 -9.86
N THR A 243 15.25 -0.99 -9.39
CA THR A 243 14.04 -1.80 -9.60
C THR A 243 13.28 -1.92 -8.29
N VAL A 244 11.97 -1.67 -8.34
CA VAL A 244 11.05 -1.80 -7.21
C VAL A 244 10.14 -2.99 -7.46
N ASP A 245 10.19 -3.98 -6.57
CA ASP A 245 9.23 -5.07 -6.50
C ASP A 245 8.22 -4.77 -5.38
N GLY A 246 7.08 -4.21 -5.78
CA GLY A 246 5.99 -3.84 -4.88
C GLY A 246 5.21 -5.04 -4.33
N ALA A 247 5.40 -6.25 -4.91
CA ALA A 247 4.76 -7.46 -4.43
C ALA A 247 5.54 -8.09 -3.27
N SER A 248 6.88 -8.08 -3.32
CA SER A 248 7.73 -8.60 -2.25
C SER A 248 8.20 -7.53 -1.25
N GLY A 249 8.07 -6.25 -1.58
CA GLY A 249 8.54 -5.15 -0.73
C GLY A 249 10.04 -4.88 -0.86
N LEU A 250 10.66 -5.32 -1.96
CA LEU A 250 12.11 -5.27 -2.15
C LEU A 250 12.52 -4.23 -3.19
N ILE A 251 13.64 -3.56 -2.92
CA ILE A 251 14.21 -2.53 -3.80
C ILE A 251 15.62 -2.97 -4.17
N TYR A 252 15.92 -3.07 -5.47
CA TYR A 252 17.19 -3.52 -6.02
C TYR A 252 17.94 -2.39 -6.71
N ASP A 253 19.27 -2.48 -6.72
CA ASP A 253 20.10 -1.56 -7.50
C ASP A 253 20.03 -1.88 -8.99
N GLY A 254 20.04 -0.84 -9.82
CA GLY A 254 20.00 -0.99 -11.27
C GLY A 254 18.69 -1.60 -11.79
N VAL A 255 18.72 -2.05 -13.06
CA VAL A 255 17.57 -2.63 -13.76
C VAL A 255 17.64 -4.15 -13.73
N GLN A 256 16.68 -4.78 -13.04
CA GLN A 256 16.54 -6.22 -12.94
C GLN A 256 15.68 -6.75 -14.10
N ASN A 257 16.28 -6.89 -15.29
CA ASN A 257 15.56 -7.26 -16.52
C ASN A 257 14.79 -8.59 -16.44
N GLU A 258 15.36 -9.60 -15.79
CA GLU A 258 14.70 -10.91 -15.63
C GLU A 258 13.42 -10.79 -14.79
N LEU A 259 13.48 -10.04 -13.68
CA LEU A 259 12.34 -9.80 -12.81
C LEU A 259 11.25 -8.95 -13.49
N LEU A 260 11.65 -7.92 -14.24
CA LEU A 260 10.74 -7.12 -15.06
C LEU A 260 10.01 -7.97 -16.12
N THR A 261 10.77 -8.82 -16.83
CA THR A 261 10.20 -9.68 -17.88
C THR A 261 9.24 -10.69 -17.28
N TRP A 262 9.62 -11.32 -16.16
CA TRP A 262 8.75 -12.24 -15.43
C TRP A 262 7.44 -11.58 -14.98
N TRP A 263 7.51 -10.35 -14.44
CA TRP A 263 6.30 -9.62 -14.04
C TRP A 263 5.42 -9.29 -15.25
N HIS A 264 6.01 -8.81 -16.34
CA HIS A 264 5.29 -8.50 -17.58
C HIS A 264 4.56 -9.72 -18.14
N ASP A 265 5.24 -10.85 -18.27
CA ASP A 265 4.63 -12.11 -18.76
C ASP A 265 3.48 -12.57 -17.86
N ARG A 266 3.65 -12.43 -16.53
CA ARG A 266 2.62 -12.74 -15.54
C ARG A 266 1.42 -11.79 -15.64
N GLU A 267 1.66 -10.51 -15.87
CA GLU A 267 0.63 -9.50 -16.04
C GLU A 267 -0.19 -9.75 -17.32
N GLU A 268 0.48 -10.06 -18.45
CA GLU A 268 -0.18 -10.50 -19.68
C GLU A 268 -1.05 -11.75 -19.47
N GLU A 269 -0.60 -12.72 -18.67
CA GLU A 269 -1.40 -13.92 -18.37
C GLU A 269 -2.61 -13.62 -17.46
N LEU A 270 -2.44 -12.74 -16.47
CA LEU A 270 -3.52 -12.28 -15.58
C LEU A 270 -4.62 -11.55 -16.35
N TYR A 271 -4.23 -10.73 -17.31
CA TYR A 271 -5.12 -9.97 -18.19
C TYR A 271 -5.34 -10.65 -19.55
N ALA A 272 -4.98 -11.93 -19.68
CA ALA A 272 -5.16 -12.66 -20.91
C ALA A 272 -6.65 -12.65 -21.32
N PRO A 273 -6.94 -12.48 -22.63
CA PRO A 273 -8.29 -12.38 -23.11
C PRO A 273 -9.20 -13.49 -22.58
N ILE A 274 -10.26 -13.10 -21.90
CA ILE A 274 -11.28 -14.05 -21.45
C ILE A 274 -12.31 -14.13 -22.56
N ALA A 275 -12.49 -15.32 -23.13
CA ALA A 275 -13.59 -15.56 -24.05
C ALA A 275 -14.92 -15.34 -23.31
N THR A 276 -15.58 -14.23 -23.62
CA THR A 276 -16.89 -13.86 -23.07
C THR A 276 -17.97 -14.12 -24.11
N GLU A 277 -19.16 -14.55 -23.67
CA GLU A 277 -20.33 -14.65 -24.55
C GLU A 277 -20.94 -13.28 -24.90
N THR A 278 -20.53 -12.22 -24.18
CA THR A 278 -21.02 -10.85 -24.31
C THR A 278 -19.86 -9.91 -24.60
N LYS A 279 -20.06 -9.01 -25.57
CA LYS A 279 -19.06 -8.00 -25.89
C LYS A 279 -18.76 -7.08 -24.71
N LEU A 280 -17.48 -6.87 -24.41
CA LEU A 280 -16.98 -5.99 -23.38
C LEU A 280 -16.71 -4.61 -23.98
N TYR A 281 -17.60 -3.66 -23.72
CA TYR A 281 -17.45 -2.28 -24.16
C TYR A 281 -17.02 -1.36 -23.01
N VAL A 282 -16.24 -0.32 -23.31
CA VAL A 282 -15.83 0.69 -22.32
C VAL A 282 -16.64 1.98 -22.41
N ASN A 283 -16.74 2.67 -21.27
CA ASN A 283 -17.17 4.06 -21.21
C ASN A 283 -15.93 4.95 -21.27
N LEU A 284 -15.77 5.69 -22.36
CA LEU A 284 -14.66 6.63 -22.56
C LEU A 284 -15.16 8.07 -22.35
N ALA A 285 -14.35 8.88 -21.68
CA ALA A 285 -14.69 10.25 -21.33
C ALA A 285 -13.55 11.24 -21.65
N GLU A 286 -12.30 10.79 -21.52
CA GLU A 286 -11.10 11.57 -21.74
C GLU A 286 -10.44 11.09 -23.05
N PRO A 287 -10.31 11.96 -24.08
CA PRO A 287 -9.64 11.59 -25.33
C PRO A 287 -8.18 11.16 -25.14
N GLU A 288 -7.51 11.70 -24.13
CA GLU A 288 -6.09 11.49 -23.87
C GLU A 288 -5.75 10.05 -23.48
N ILE A 289 -6.74 9.28 -22.99
CA ILE A 289 -6.53 7.87 -22.60
C ILE A 289 -6.96 6.89 -23.70
N ALA A 290 -7.40 7.37 -24.86
CA ALA A 290 -7.98 6.54 -25.91
C ALA A 290 -6.99 5.48 -26.43
N ASP A 291 -5.73 5.86 -26.68
CA ASP A 291 -4.70 4.94 -27.19
C ASP A 291 -4.44 3.80 -26.19
N ARG A 292 -4.26 4.14 -24.91
CA ARG A 292 -4.08 3.15 -23.83
C ARG A 292 -5.29 2.24 -23.65
N VAL A 293 -6.49 2.73 -23.91
CA VAL A 293 -7.73 1.94 -23.83
C VAL A 293 -7.85 1.00 -25.03
N ALA A 294 -7.40 1.44 -26.22
CA ALA A 294 -7.39 0.62 -27.44
C ALA A 294 -6.41 -0.56 -27.38
N GLU A 295 -5.36 -0.45 -26.56
CA GLU A 295 -4.42 -1.55 -26.29
C GLU A 295 -5.00 -2.63 -25.36
N ARG A 296 -6.15 -2.38 -24.71
CA ARG A 296 -6.79 -3.36 -23.82
C ARG A 296 -7.66 -4.34 -24.60
N ASP A 297 -7.89 -5.50 -24.00
CA ASP A 297 -8.81 -6.52 -24.52
C ASP A 297 -10.28 -6.08 -24.34
N VAL A 298 -10.73 -5.17 -25.19
CA VAL A 298 -12.09 -4.63 -25.20
C VAL A 298 -12.66 -4.65 -26.62
N ASP A 299 -13.96 -4.92 -26.75
CA ASP A 299 -14.66 -4.99 -28.05
C ASP A 299 -14.99 -3.60 -28.64
N GLY A 300 -14.58 -2.53 -27.96
CA GLY A 300 -14.67 -1.14 -28.40
C GLY A 300 -15.25 -0.19 -27.34
N VAL A 301 -15.66 0.99 -27.79
CA VAL A 301 -16.31 2.01 -26.93
C VAL A 301 -17.83 1.88 -27.04
N GLY A 302 -18.49 1.60 -25.92
CA GLY A 302 -19.95 1.50 -25.83
C GLY A 302 -20.62 2.83 -25.52
N LEU A 303 -19.88 3.75 -24.89
CA LEU A 303 -20.31 5.10 -24.58
C LEU A 303 -19.11 6.04 -24.61
N LEU A 304 -19.17 7.08 -25.45
CA LEU A 304 -18.25 8.21 -25.42
C LEU A 304 -18.98 9.42 -24.82
N ARG A 305 -18.48 9.96 -23.71
CA ARG A 305 -19.03 11.15 -23.06
C ARG A 305 -18.45 12.42 -23.68
N ALA A 306 -19.21 13.03 -24.60
CA ALA A 306 -18.76 14.22 -25.33
C ALA A 306 -18.76 15.50 -24.47
N GLU A 307 -19.36 15.50 -23.28
CA GLU A 307 -19.48 16.69 -22.43
C GLU A 307 -18.18 17.08 -21.71
N LEU A 308 -17.15 16.24 -21.81
CA LEU A 308 -15.84 16.43 -21.19
C LEU A 308 -14.75 16.78 -22.22
N ILE A 309 -15.14 16.98 -23.49
CA ILE A 309 -14.29 17.30 -24.64
C ILE A 309 -14.44 18.78 -25.03
#